data_AF-K3WN36-F1
#
_entry.id   AF-K3WN36-F1
#
_cell.length_a   1.000
_cell.length_b   1.000
_cell.length_c   1.000
_cell.angle_alpha   90.00
_cell.angle_beta   90.00
_cell.angle_gamma   90.00
#
_symmetry.space_group_name_H-M   'P 1'
#
loop_
_entity.id
_entity.type
_entity.pdbx_description
1 polymer ?
#
loop_
_entity_poly.entity_id
_entity_poly.type
_entity_poly.pdbx_seq_one_letter_code
_entity_poly.pdbx_strand_id
1 'polypeptide(L)'
;MRVKQFIENTATRVLARLTDDVERQVSALLSEKRRPYTQDKSLFQEVDRRRQERLKAEFESLLPRPGSSTVPSNNMMRLFTKLTASSEECEAVEMEIALQAYCEIACRRYVDAIPMRLNEFVLTKFLQEMEEELLGTADAKLTKLMQDSTSKVAERKQLANELECLKNAKEEIDLVVGQ
;
A
#
# COMPACT_ATOMS: atom_id res chain seq x y z
N MET A 1 -4.57 -11.88 29.29
CA MET A 1 -4.15 -13.26 28.98
C MET A 1 -2.67 -13.24 28.60
N ARG A 2 -1.83 -14.05 29.25
CA ARG A 2 -0.36 -14.00 29.08
C ARG A 2 0.10 -14.43 27.68
N VAL A 3 -0.54 -15.45 27.10
CA VAL A 3 -0.27 -15.91 25.73
C VAL A 3 -0.54 -14.80 24.71
N LYS A 4 -1.72 -14.17 24.78
CA LYS A 4 -2.08 -13.06 23.89
C LYS A 4 -1.02 -11.96 23.92
N GLN A 5 -0.63 -11.53 25.12
CA GLN A 5 0.34 -10.45 25.28
C GLN A 5 1.75 -10.85 24.81
N PHE A 6 2.10 -12.13 24.93
CA PHE A 6 3.35 -12.65 24.36
C PHE A 6 3.34 -12.61 22.82
N ILE A 7 2.24 -13.04 22.19
CA ILE A 7 2.08 -12.99 20.74
C ILE A 7 2.13 -11.53 20.25
N GLU A 8 1.40 -10.62 20.91
CA GLU A 8 1.37 -9.19 20.56
C GLU A 8 2.75 -8.54 20.69
N ASN A 9 3.49 -8.83 21.76
CA ASN A 9 4.84 -8.30 21.95
C ASN A 9 5.82 -8.86 20.92
N THR A 10 5.68 -10.13 20.57
CA THR A 10 6.52 -10.78 19.55
C THR A 10 6.24 -10.19 18.18
N ALA A 11 4.96 -10.04 17.81
CA ALA A 11 4.54 -9.41 16.57
C ALA A 11 5.05 -7.97 16.46
N THR A 12 4.93 -7.17 17.52
CA THR A 12 5.46 -5.80 17.55
C THR A 12 6.97 -5.77 17.28
N ARG A 13 7.72 -6.69 17.89
CA ARG A 13 9.18 -6.76 17.72
C ARG A 13 9.58 -7.20 16.31
N VAL A 14 8.90 -8.20 15.74
CA VAL A 14 9.13 -8.66 14.37
C VAL A 14 8.81 -7.54 13.37
N LEU A 15 7.66 -6.88 13.53
CA LEU A 15 7.28 -5.73 12.68
C LEU A 15 8.30 -4.60 12.74
N ALA A 16 8.85 -4.29 13.92
CA ALA A 16 9.88 -3.26 14.05
C ALA A 16 11.13 -3.59 13.22
N ARG A 17 11.62 -4.83 13.28
CA ARG A 17 12.78 -5.27 12.47
C ARG A 17 12.49 -5.22 10.97
N LEU A 18 11.31 -5.69 10.58
CA LEU A 18 10.90 -5.68 9.17
C LEU A 18 10.73 -4.27 8.62
N THR A 19 10.32 -3.30 9.45
CA THR A 19 10.18 -1.91 9.03
C THR A 19 11.52 -1.35 8.58
N ASP A 20 12.60 -1.58 9.33
CA ASP A 20 13.95 -1.14 8.95
C ASP A 20 14.41 -1.77 7.62
N ASP A 21 14.14 -3.05 7.42
CA ASP A 21 14.52 -3.75 6.20
C ASP A 21 13.68 -3.31 4.99
N VAL A 22 12.39 -3.05 5.20
CA VAL A 22 11.50 -2.47 4.21
C VAL A 22 11.98 -1.10 3.77
N GLU A 23 12.36 -0.22 4.70
CA GLU A 23 12.88 1.11 4.36
C GLU A 23 14.12 1.02 3.47
N ARG A 24 15.03 0.08 3.75
CA ARG A 24 16.21 -0.19 2.91
C ARG A 24 15.82 -0.68 1.52
N GLN A 25 14.86 -1.60 1.44
CA GLN A 25 14.38 -2.14 0.16
C GLN A 25 13.68 -1.08 -0.70
N VAL A 26 12.80 -0.27 -0.11
CA VAL A 26 12.14 0.85 -0.80
C VAL A 26 13.18 1.85 -1.28
N SER A 27 14.17 2.18 -0.45
CA SER A 27 15.27 3.06 -0.85
C SER A 27 16.07 2.49 -2.03
N ALA A 28 16.35 1.18 -2.02
CA ALA A 28 17.01 0.50 -3.13
C ALA A 28 16.18 0.55 -4.42
N LEU A 29 14.88 0.27 -4.36
CA LEU A 29 13.96 0.36 -5.50
C LEU A 29 13.91 1.77 -6.09
N LEU A 30 13.83 2.80 -5.22
CA LEU A 30 13.86 4.20 -5.65
C LEU A 30 15.20 4.55 -6.32
N SER A 31 16.31 3.98 -5.83
CA SER A 31 17.65 4.21 -6.39
C SER A 31 17.84 3.56 -7.77
N GLU A 32 17.33 2.34 -7.97
CA GLU A 32 17.41 1.61 -9.23
C GLU A 32 16.66 2.34 -10.35
N LYS A 33 15.52 2.92 -9.99
CA LYS A 33 14.62 3.64 -10.88
C LYS A 33 15.00 5.12 -11.08
N ARG A 34 16.18 5.56 -10.63
CA ARG A 34 16.70 6.92 -10.87
C ARG A 34 16.99 7.21 -12.34
N ARG A 35 17.20 6.18 -13.16
CA ARG A 35 17.47 6.36 -14.59
C ARG A 35 16.16 6.58 -15.36
N PRO A 36 16.05 7.68 -16.14
CA PRO A 36 14.89 7.90 -16.99
C PRO A 36 14.67 6.75 -17.96
N TYR A 37 13.55 6.05 -17.81
CA TYR A 37 13.16 5.01 -18.77
C TYR A 37 12.40 5.67 -19.93
N THR A 38 13.17 6.04 -20.95
CA THR A 38 12.74 6.77 -22.16
C THR A 38 12.17 5.86 -23.25
N GLN A 39 12.19 4.54 -23.07
CA GLN A 39 11.68 3.57 -24.04
C GLN A 39 10.18 3.27 -23.88
N ASP A 40 9.50 3.95 -22.96
CA ASP A 40 8.08 3.76 -22.72
C ASP A 40 7.26 4.44 -23.81
N LYS A 41 6.50 3.66 -24.58
CA LYS A 41 5.61 4.18 -25.63
C LYS A 41 4.59 5.18 -25.06
N SER A 42 4.14 4.95 -23.83
CA SER A 42 3.16 5.81 -23.15
C SER A 42 3.74 7.21 -22.87
N LEU A 43 5.06 7.32 -22.69
CA LEU A 43 5.73 8.61 -22.50
C LEU A 43 5.58 9.49 -23.75
N PHE A 44 5.89 8.95 -24.93
CA PHE A 44 5.78 9.70 -26.18
C PHE A 44 4.34 10.09 -26.49
N GLN A 45 3.39 9.17 -26.25
CA GLN A 45 1.96 9.47 -26.38
C GLN A 45 1.51 10.60 -25.47
N GLU A 46 2.00 10.61 -24.23
CA GLU A 46 1.66 11.64 -23.24
C GLU A 46 2.29 12.99 -23.57
N VAL A 47 3.53 13.01 -24.05
CA VAL A 47 4.19 14.22 -24.57
C VAL A 47 3.41 14.79 -25.75
N ASP A 48 3.05 13.95 -26.73
CA ASP A 48 2.32 14.39 -27.92
C ASP A 48 0.91 14.90 -27.57
N ARG A 49 0.22 14.24 -26.62
CA ARG A 49 -1.07 14.70 -26.10
C ARG A 49 -0.96 16.10 -25.50
N ARG A 50 0.02 16.32 -24.60
CA ARG A 50 0.24 17.62 -23.95
C ARG A 50 0.63 18.71 -24.94
N ARG A 51 1.45 18.40 -25.94
CA ARG A 51 1.76 19.30 -27.05
C ARG A 51 0.47 19.73 -27.77
N GLN A 52 -0.36 18.77 -28.17
CA GLN A 52 -1.62 19.07 -28.87
C GLN A 52 -2.56 19.93 -28.02
N GLU A 53 -2.68 19.65 -26.72
CA GLU A 53 -3.51 20.44 -25.81
C GLU A 53 -3.03 21.87 -25.67
N ARG A 54 -1.72 22.08 -25.54
CA ARG A 54 -1.13 23.42 -25.52
C ARG A 54 -1.38 24.15 -26.84
N LEU A 55 -1.14 23.51 -27.97
CA LEU A 55 -1.36 24.10 -29.29
C LEU A 55 -2.82 24.51 -29.48
N LYS A 56 -3.74 23.65 -29.03
CA LYS A 56 -5.17 23.96 -29.04
C LYS A 56 -5.49 25.15 -28.15
N ALA A 57 -4.95 25.22 -26.93
CA ALA A 57 -5.16 26.35 -26.03
C ALA A 57 -4.58 27.67 -26.59
N GLU A 58 -3.38 27.63 -27.18
CA GLU A 58 -2.78 28.78 -27.86
C GLU A 58 -3.63 29.23 -29.05
N PHE A 59 -4.14 28.28 -29.84
CA PHE A 59 -5.04 28.55 -30.94
C PHE A 59 -6.36 29.19 -30.46
N GLU A 60 -7.00 28.60 -29.45
CA GLU A 60 -8.25 29.10 -28.85
C GLU A 60 -8.07 30.50 -28.25
N SER A 61 -6.92 30.81 -27.66
CA SER A 61 -6.61 32.14 -27.12
C SER A 61 -6.53 33.23 -28.20
N LEU A 62 -6.32 32.84 -29.46
CA LEU A 62 -6.19 33.72 -30.61
C LEU A 62 -7.43 33.74 -31.48
N LEU A 63 -8.41 32.88 -31.19
CA LEU A 63 -9.71 32.94 -31.82
C LEU A 63 -10.42 34.24 -31.40
N PRO A 64 -11.11 34.91 -32.34
CA PRO A 64 -11.97 36.04 -32.00
C PRO A 64 -13.05 35.63 -30.98
N ARG A 65 -13.48 36.56 -30.13
CA ARG A 65 -14.67 36.38 -29.27
C ARG A 65 -15.87 35.90 -30.12
N PRO A 66 -16.78 35.10 -29.54
CA PRO A 66 -17.90 34.53 -30.28
C PRO A 66 -18.73 35.65 -30.93
N GLY A 67 -18.69 35.72 -32.27
CA GLY A 67 -19.33 36.77 -33.07
C GLY A 67 -18.55 37.25 -34.29
N SER A 68 -17.24 36.96 -34.40
CA SER A 68 -16.45 37.21 -35.62
C SER A 68 -16.18 35.90 -36.36
N SER A 69 -16.61 35.84 -37.63
CA SER A 69 -16.57 34.63 -38.47
C SER A 69 -15.22 34.36 -39.12
N THR A 70 -14.20 35.20 -38.91
CA THR A 70 -12.94 35.11 -39.64
C THR A 70 -11.76 35.28 -38.70
N VAL A 71 -10.92 34.25 -38.60
CA VAL A 71 -9.59 34.35 -37.97
C VAL A 71 -8.67 35.12 -38.92
N PRO A 72 -8.11 36.27 -38.52
CA PRO A 72 -7.21 37.03 -39.37
C PRO A 72 -5.96 36.20 -39.76
N SER A 73 -5.64 36.11 -41.06
CA SER A 73 -4.51 35.29 -41.56
C SER A 73 -3.15 35.66 -40.96
N ASN A 74 -2.99 36.92 -40.52
CA ASN A 74 -1.79 37.38 -39.82
C ASN A 74 -1.61 36.72 -38.44
N ASN A 75 -2.70 36.42 -37.71
CA ASN A 75 -2.64 35.71 -36.42
C ASN A 75 -2.23 34.25 -36.63
N MET A 76 -2.76 33.62 -37.68
CA MET A 76 -2.40 32.25 -38.05
C MET A 76 -0.94 32.15 -38.50
N MET A 77 -0.45 33.14 -39.24
CA MET A 77 0.95 33.17 -39.66
C MET A 77 1.90 33.44 -38.49
N ARG A 78 1.52 34.32 -37.56
CA ARG A 78 2.30 34.56 -36.32
C ARG A 78 2.39 33.30 -35.45
N LEU A 79 1.31 32.53 -35.34
CA LEU A 79 1.31 31.23 -34.68
C LEU A 79 2.27 30.25 -35.37
N PHE A 80 2.18 30.16 -36.70
CA PHE A 80 3.03 29.27 -37.47
C PHE A 80 4.51 29.63 -37.30
N THR A 81 4.85 30.92 -37.38
CA THR A 81 6.22 31.40 -37.14
C THR A 81 6.69 31.06 -35.73
N LYS A 82 5.85 31.27 -34.71
CA LYS A 82 6.16 30.91 -33.31
C LYS A 82 6.35 29.40 -33.13
N LEU A 83 5.63 28.58 -33.88
CA LEU A 83 5.75 27.12 -33.89
C LEU A 83 7.01 26.61 -34.59
N THR A 84 7.43 27.31 -35.64
CA THR A 84 8.61 26.92 -36.42
C THR A 84 9.90 27.56 -35.91
N ALA A 85 9.82 28.59 -35.07
CA ALA A 85 10.98 29.27 -34.51
C ALA A 85 11.50 28.50 -33.28
N SER A 86 12.74 28.02 -33.35
CA SER A 86 13.45 27.50 -32.18
C SER A 86 13.97 28.68 -31.36
N SER A 87 13.17 29.15 -30.40
CA SER A 87 13.64 30.06 -29.35
C SER A 87 13.95 29.28 -28.08
N GLU A 88 14.85 29.81 -27.23
CA GLU A 88 15.13 29.23 -25.90
C GLU A 88 13.85 29.05 -25.08
N GLU A 89 12.89 29.97 -25.19
CA GLU A 89 11.58 29.84 -24.54
C GLU A 89 10.79 28.64 -25.07
N CYS A 90 10.80 28.38 -26.38
CA CYS A 90 10.14 27.20 -26.94
C CYS A 90 10.81 25.92 -26.46
N GLU A 91 12.15 25.88 -26.42
CA GLU A 91 12.90 24.72 -25.92
C GLU A 91 12.65 24.47 -24.43
N ALA A 92 12.57 25.53 -23.61
CA ALA A 92 12.24 25.43 -22.19
C ALA A 92 10.84 24.85 -21.97
N VAL A 93 9.85 25.30 -22.74
CA VAL A 93 8.48 24.76 -22.64
C VAL A 93 8.40 23.32 -23.13
N GLU A 94 9.11 22.96 -24.20
CA GLU A 94 9.18 21.56 -24.67
C GLU A 94 9.83 20.64 -23.63
N MET A 95 10.88 21.12 -22.97
CA MET A 95 11.52 20.39 -21.87
C MET A 95 10.59 20.26 -20.67
N GLU A 96 9.83 21.30 -20.33
CA GLU A 96 8.83 21.24 -19.25
C GLU A 96 7.76 20.17 -19.55
N ILE A 97 7.20 20.16 -20.76
CA ILE A 97 6.21 19.15 -21.19
C ILE A 97 6.79 17.75 -21.07
N ALA A 98 8.01 17.54 -21.54
CA ALA A 98 8.69 16.25 -21.48
C ALA A 98 8.92 15.79 -20.02
N LEU A 99 9.36 16.69 -19.14
CA LEU A 99 9.58 16.39 -17.72
C LEU A 99 8.26 16.08 -17.01
N GLN A 100 7.20 16.85 -17.25
CA GLN A 100 5.89 16.60 -16.64
C GLN A 100 5.30 15.26 -17.10
N ALA A 101 5.37 14.96 -18.40
CA ALA A 101 4.94 13.67 -18.94
C ALA A 101 5.76 12.52 -18.34
N TYR A 102 7.07 12.69 -18.23
CA TYR A 102 7.95 11.70 -17.59
C TYR A 102 7.57 11.48 -16.13
N CYS A 103 7.38 12.55 -15.35
CA CYS A 103 6.97 12.45 -13.95
C CYS A 103 5.65 11.68 -13.80
N GLU A 104 4.66 11.95 -14.64
CA GLU A 104 3.37 11.24 -14.57
C GLU A 104 3.52 9.74 -14.83
N ILE A 105 4.23 9.36 -15.90
CA ILE A 105 4.46 7.94 -16.22
C ILE A 105 5.36 7.28 -15.18
N ALA A 106 6.39 7.98 -14.70
CA ALA A 106 7.28 7.48 -13.64
C ALA A 106 6.50 7.23 -12.35
N CYS A 107 5.62 8.15 -11.94
CA CYS A 107 4.74 7.97 -10.78
C CYS A 107 3.91 6.69 -10.90
N ARG A 108 3.29 6.43 -12.06
CA ARG A 108 2.51 5.20 -12.29
C ARG A 108 3.33 3.92 -12.06
N ARG A 109 4.62 3.93 -12.45
CA ARG A 109 5.51 2.78 -12.21
C ARG A 109 5.74 2.50 -10.73
N TYR A 110 5.68 3.52 -9.88
CA TYR A 110 5.85 3.34 -8.44
C TYR A 110 4.54 3.00 -7.72
N VAL A 111 3.41 3.52 -8.22
CA VAL A 111 2.08 3.28 -7.63
C VAL A 111 1.77 1.79 -7.54
N ASP A 112 2.15 1.00 -8.54
CA ASP A 112 1.94 -0.45 -8.50
C ASP A 112 3.16 -1.21 -7.93
N ALA A 113 4.38 -0.82 -8.32
CA ALA A 113 5.57 -1.59 -7.95
C ALA A 113 5.89 -1.52 -6.45
N ILE A 114 5.69 -0.38 -5.79
CA ILE A 114 6.00 -0.24 -4.36
C ILE A 114 5.03 -1.10 -3.53
N PRO A 115 3.70 -0.98 -3.67
CA PRO A 115 2.78 -1.84 -2.91
C PRO A 115 2.94 -3.32 -3.21
N MET A 116 3.18 -3.72 -4.46
CA MET A 116 3.42 -5.13 -4.79
C MET A 116 4.65 -5.68 -4.06
N ARG A 117 5.76 -4.94 -4.09
CA ARG A 117 7.01 -5.34 -3.42
C ARG A 117 6.86 -5.35 -1.91
N LEU A 118 6.17 -4.35 -1.35
CA LEU A 118 5.86 -4.30 0.08
C LEU A 118 4.99 -5.49 0.49
N ASN A 119 3.95 -5.80 -0.27
CA ASN A 119 3.06 -6.90 0.05
C ASN A 119 3.78 -8.26 0.01
N GLU A 120 4.58 -8.49 -1.04
CA GLU A 120 5.40 -9.70 -1.19
C GLU A 120 6.41 -9.82 -0.05
N PHE A 121 7.13 -8.73 0.26
CA PHE A 121 8.20 -8.76 1.25
C PHE A 121 7.67 -8.77 2.69
N VAL A 122 6.80 -7.82 3.05
CA VAL A 122 6.31 -7.63 4.43
C VAL A 122 5.52 -8.84 4.89
N LEU A 123 4.51 -9.28 4.13
CA LEU A 123 3.65 -10.37 4.58
C LEU A 123 4.43 -11.69 4.66
N THR A 124 5.19 -12.02 3.62
CA THR A 124 5.94 -13.28 3.59
C THR A 124 7.01 -13.32 4.68
N LYS A 125 7.78 -12.23 4.85
CA LYS A 125 8.81 -12.17 5.88
C LYS A 125 8.24 -12.09 7.28
N PHE A 126 7.15 -11.36 7.48
CA PHE A 126 6.46 -11.33 8.76
C PHE A 126 5.99 -12.72 9.19
N LEU A 127 5.34 -13.47 8.29
CA LEU A 127 4.88 -14.81 8.61
C LEU A 127 6.06 -15.75 8.93
N GLN A 128 7.13 -15.71 8.13
CA GLN A 128 8.33 -16.51 8.37
C GLN A 128 8.99 -16.20 9.70
N GLU A 129 9.25 -14.92 9.99
CA GLU A 129 9.91 -14.53 11.25
C GLU A 129 9.03 -14.76 12.48
N MET A 130 7.71 -14.58 12.35
CA MET A 130 6.77 -14.92 13.40
C MET A 130 6.76 -16.42 13.68
N GLU A 131 6.75 -17.25 12.64
CA GLU A 131 6.82 -18.70 12.78
C GLU A 131 8.11 -19.12 13.46
N GLU A 132 9.25 -18.59 13.04
CA GLU A 132 10.56 -18.85 13.64
C GLU A 132 10.61 -18.43 15.13
N GLU A 133 10.13 -17.23 15.48
CA GLU A 133 10.14 -16.74 16.87
C GLU A 133 9.16 -17.52 17.76
N LEU A 134 8.00 -17.95 17.23
CA LEU A 134 7.04 -18.74 17.98
C LEU A 134 7.53 -20.18 18.19
N LEU A 135 8.03 -20.83 17.15
CA LEU A 135 8.59 -22.19 17.23
C LEU A 135 9.88 -22.22 18.06
N GLY A 136 10.68 -21.14 18.04
CA GLY A 136 11.87 -20.99 18.86
C GLY A 136 11.60 -20.74 20.35
N THR A 137 10.34 -20.68 20.79
CA THR A 137 9.99 -20.45 22.19
C THR A 137 10.32 -21.67 23.04
N ALA A 138 11.28 -21.53 23.97
CA ALA A 138 11.68 -22.61 24.88
C ALA A 138 10.53 -23.16 25.75
N ASP A 139 10.55 -24.46 26.01
CA ASP A 139 9.53 -25.19 26.78
C ASP A 139 9.25 -24.61 28.17
N ALA A 140 10.30 -24.12 28.86
CA ALA A 140 10.15 -23.47 30.15
C ALA A 140 9.27 -22.21 30.07
N LYS A 141 9.39 -21.45 28.97
CA LYS A 141 8.59 -20.25 28.72
C LYS A 141 7.17 -20.62 28.29
N LEU A 142 7.01 -21.66 27.46
CA LEU A 142 5.70 -22.23 27.09
C LEU A 142 4.92 -22.67 28.33
N THR A 143 5.55 -23.39 29.24
CA THR A 143 4.94 -23.86 30.49
C THR A 143 4.39 -22.69 31.32
N LYS A 144 5.15 -21.59 31.42
CA LYS A 144 4.72 -20.37 32.12
C LYS A 144 3.58 -19.63 31.40
N LEU A 145 3.57 -19.67 30.06
CA LEU A 145 2.55 -19.04 29.23
C LEU A 145 1.22 -19.79 29.26
N MET A 146 1.26 -21.12 29.30
CA MET A 146 0.08 -22.00 29.32
C MET A 146 -0.58 -22.15 30.69
N GLN A 147 0.02 -21.59 31.75
CA GLN A 147 -0.62 -21.55 33.06
C GLN A 147 -1.88 -20.69 33.03
N ASP A 148 -3.02 -21.32 33.28
CA ASP A 148 -4.30 -20.65 33.47
C ASP A 148 -4.22 -19.64 34.63
N SER A 149 -5.03 -18.57 34.53
CA SER A 149 -5.15 -17.65 35.66
C SER A 149 -5.85 -18.34 36.82
N THR A 150 -5.47 -17.98 38.05
CA THR A 150 -6.09 -18.51 39.28
C THR A 150 -7.61 -18.35 39.29
N SER A 151 -8.11 -17.22 38.75
CA SER A 151 -9.54 -16.97 38.56
C SER A 151 -10.20 -17.98 37.61
N LYS A 152 -9.60 -18.29 36.46
CA LYS A 152 -10.16 -19.29 35.52
C LYS A 152 -10.13 -20.71 36.09
N VAL A 153 -9.09 -21.03 36.85
CA VAL A 153 -9.00 -22.33 37.54
C VAL A 153 -10.09 -22.45 38.60
N ALA A 154 -10.33 -21.39 39.38
CA ALA A 154 -11.37 -21.37 40.40
C ALA A 154 -12.77 -21.47 39.77
N GLU A 155 -13.04 -20.71 38.71
CA GLU A 155 -14.30 -20.76 37.96
C GLU A 155 -14.54 -22.16 37.37
N ARG A 156 -13.52 -22.77 36.73
CA ARG A 156 -13.63 -24.13 36.19
C ARG A 156 -13.90 -25.16 37.29
N LYS A 157 -13.29 -25.00 38.47
CA LYS A 157 -13.53 -25.89 39.61
C LYS A 157 -14.94 -25.72 40.17
N GLN A 158 -15.44 -24.49 40.26
CA GLN A 158 -16.81 -24.21 40.68
C GLN A 158 -17.81 -24.85 39.70
N LEU A 159 -17.65 -24.61 38.40
CA LEU A 159 -18.50 -25.19 37.36
C LEU A 159 -18.46 -26.72 37.38
N ALA A 160 -17.30 -27.32 37.66
CA ALA A 160 -17.17 -28.78 37.79
C ALA A 160 -17.98 -29.32 38.97
N ASN A 161 -17.93 -28.66 40.12
CA ASN A 161 -18.71 -29.03 41.29
C ASN A 161 -20.22 -28.86 41.05
N GLU A 162 -20.62 -27.76 40.41
CA GLU A 162 -22.03 -27.53 40.03
C GLU A 162 -22.53 -28.62 39.07
N LEU A 163 -21.71 -29.02 38.09
CA LEU A 163 -22.01 -30.13 37.19
C LEU A 163 -22.18 -31.47 37.92
N GLU A 164 -21.33 -31.74 38.92
CA GLU A 164 -21.41 -32.95 39.73
C GLU A 164 -22.70 -32.97 40.56
N CYS A 165 -23.04 -31.86 41.22
CA CYS A 165 -24.31 -31.71 41.94
C CYS A 165 -25.52 -31.91 41.01
N LEU A 166 -25.50 -31.34 39.81
CA LEU A 166 -26.59 -31.49 38.83
C LEU A 166 -26.71 -32.93 38.31
N LYS A 167 -25.59 -33.65 38.15
CA LYS A 167 -25.62 -35.08 37.80
C LYS A 167 -26.24 -35.93 38.90
N ASN A 168 -25.83 -35.72 40.14
CA ASN A 168 -26.37 -36.46 41.28
C ASN A 168 -27.87 -36.19 41.45
N ALA A 169 -28.30 -34.93 41.34
CA ALA A 169 -29.71 -34.57 41.39
C ALA A 169 -30.53 -35.21 40.25
N LYS A 170 -29.94 -35.31 39.05
CA LYS A 170 -30.57 -36.02 37.92
C LYS A 170 -30.73 -37.51 38.22
N GLU A 171 -29.68 -38.16 38.74
CA GLU A 171 -29.72 -39.59 39.12
C GLU A 171 -30.78 -39.86 40.19
N GLU A 172 -30.91 -38.97 41.18
CA GLU A 172 -31.97 -39.05 42.19
C GLU A 172 -33.38 -38.92 41.59
N ILE A 173 -33.58 -37.99 40.64
CA ILE A 173 -34.88 -37.84 39.95
C ILE A 173 -35.19 -39.09 39.12
N ASP A 174 -34.21 -39.62 38.37
CA ASP A 174 -34.39 -40.81 37.54
C ASP A 174 -34.71 -42.05 38.40
N LEU A 175 -34.16 -42.15 39.61
CA LEU A 175 -34.50 -43.20 40.59
C LEU A 175 -35.92 -43.07 41.16
N VAL A 176 -36.43 -41.85 41.34
CA VAL A 176 -37.79 -41.59 41.86
C VAL A 176 -38.87 -41.76 40.79
N VAL A 177 -38.57 -41.46 39.52
CA VAL A 177 -39.52 -41.59 38.40
C VAL A 177 -39.60 -43.04 37.86
N GLY A 178 -38.60 -43.88 38.15
CA GLY A 178 -38.57 -45.30 37.78
C GLY A 178 -39.29 -46.27 38.74
N GLN A 179 -39.86 -45.78 39.85
CA GLN A 179 -40.72 -46.53 40.77
C GLN A 179 -42.21 -46.28 40.49
#